data_AF-A0A3A6U0D8-F1
#
_entry.id   AF-A0A3A6U0D8-F1
#
_cell.length_a   1.000
_cell.length_b   1.000
_cell.length_c   1.000
_cell.angle_alpha   90.00
_cell.angle_beta   90.00
_cell.angle_gamma   90.00
#
_symmetry.space_group_name_H-M   'P 1'
#
loop_
_entity.id
_entity.type
_entity.pdbx_description
1 polymer ?
#
loop_
_entity_poly.entity_id
_entity_poly.type
_entity_poly.pdbx_seq_one_letter_code
_entity_poly.pdbx_strand_id
1 'polypeptide(L)'
;MLEITKMFNATAIIALLISPSVLAADKKVGYKCYLDTSAGKQVVLFSWKKSKVNSRLFNLPASRVTVANGKRAFVKDIIECVPENKRFKTPKAQEKDRLQLR
;
A
#
# COMPACT_ATOMS: atom_id res chain seq x y z
N MET A 1 47.55 -36.38 -48.53
CA MET A 1 46.32 -36.09 -49.31
C MET A 1 45.23 -37.01 -48.78
N LEU A 2 43.96 -36.65 -48.57
CA LEU A 2 43.25 -35.35 -48.51
C LEU A 2 41.81 -35.69 -48.06
N GLU A 3 41.11 -35.11 -47.07
CA GLU A 3 41.37 -34.07 -46.04
C GLU A 3 40.46 -34.39 -44.81
N ILE A 4 40.75 -33.86 -43.61
CA ILE A 4 39.83 -33.93 -42.45
C ILE A 4 38.97 -32.65 -42.42
N THR A 5 38.11 -32.49 -43.42
CA THR A 5 37.32 -31.26 -43.57
C THR A 5 36.07 -31.24 -42.69
N LYS A 6 36.25 -30.65 -41.50
CA LYS A 6 35.28 -29.75 -40.83
C LYS A 6 33.97 -30.37 -40.33
N MET A 7 34.06 -30.81 -39.06
CA MET A 7 33.12 -30.48 -37.98
C MET A 7 31.63 -30.40 -38.35
N PHE A 8 30.90 -31.47 -37.99
CA PHE A 8 29.47 -31.41 -37.68
C PHE A 8 29.23 -30.49 -36.46
N ASN A 9 29.34 -29.18 -36.66
CA ASN A 9 28.90 -28.19 -35.69
C ASN A 9 27.37 -28.18 -35.70
N ALA A 10 26.79 -29.02 -34.84
CA ALA A 10 25.38 -28.97 -34.48
C ALA A 10 25.11 -27.69 -33.66
N THR A 11 25.08 -26.52 -34.33
CA THR A 11 24.60 -25.26 -33.74
C THR A 11 23.10 -25.36 -33.52
N ALA A 12 22.72 -26.01 -32.43
CA ALA A 12 21.38 -25.95 -31.88
C ALA A 12 21.07 -24.50 -31.53
N ILE A 13 20.25 -23.83 -32.35
CA ILE A 13 19.76 -22.49 -32.10
C ILE A 13 18.72 -22.59 -30.98
N ILE A 14 19.19 -22.59 -29.74
CA ILE A 14 18.35 -22.50 -28.55
C ILE A 14 17.81 -21.07 -28.50
N ALA A 15 16.63 -20.88 -29.10
CA ALA A 15 15.85 -19.66 -28.99
C ALA A 15 15.37 -19.51 -27.54
N LEU A 16 16.20 -18.90 -26.70
CA LEU A 16 15.91 -18.66 -25.30
C LEU A 16 14.69 -17.73 -25.21
N LEU A 17 13.53 -18.26 -24.83
CA LEU A 17 12.31 -17.49 -24.59
C LEU A 17 12.47 -16.66 -23.31
N ILE A 18 13.16 -15.52 -23.41
CA ILE A 18 13.30 -14.56 -22.31
C ILE A 18 11.97 -13.83 -22.15
N SER A 19 11.01 -14.47 -21.49
CA SER A 19 9.74 -13.85 -21.12
C SER A 19 10.02 -12.69 -20.16
N PRO A 20 9.74 -11.42 -20.53
CA PRO A 20 9.95 -10.30 -19.63
C PRO A 20 8.90 -10.37 -18.52
N SER A 21 9.33 -10.73 -17.31
CA SER A 21 8.49 -10.68 -16.13
C SER A 21 8.20 -9.22 -15.78
N VAL A 22 7.02 -8.74 -16.19
CA VAL A 22 6.49 -7.44 -15.74
C VAL A 22 6.31 -7.51 -14.23
N LEU A 23 7.23 -6.89 -13.47
CA LEU A 23 7.00 -6.62 -12.06
C LEU A 23 5.84 -5.62 -11.95
N ALA A 24 4.66 -6.12 -11.59
CA ALA A 24 3.50 -5.29 -11.32
C ALA A 24 3.81 -4.30 -10.18
N ALA A 25 3.91 -3.01 -10.52
CA ALA A 25 4.19 -1.97 -9.54
C ALA A 25 3.07 -1.90 -8.47
N ASP A 26 3.47 -2.05 -7.20
CA ASP A 26 2.54 -2.06 -6.06
C ASP A 26 1.84 -0.71 -5.90
N LYS A 27 0.58 -0.66 -6.36
CA LYS A 27 -0.24 0.55 -6.40
C LYS A 27 -0.51 1.08 -4.99
N LYS A 28 -0.45 2.41 -4.83
CA LYS A 28 -0.96 3.06 -3.62
C LYS A 28 -2.49 3.03 -3.61
N VAL A 29 -3.07 2.84 -2.44
CA VAL A 29 -4.51 2.86 -2.17
C VAL A 29 -4.79 3.82 -1.02
N GLY A 30 -5.90 4.55 -1.14
CA GLY A 30 -6.42 5.46 -0.12
C GLY A 30 -7.18 4.72 0.97
N TYR A 31 -6.86 5.02 2.22
CA TYR A 31 -7.57 4.57 3.42
C TYR A 31 -7.91 5.76 4.30
N LYS A 32 -9.05 5.66 4.99
CA LYS A 32 -9.42 6.59 6.05
C LYS A 32 -9.69 5.83 7.33
N CYS A 33 -9.18 6.36 8.43
CA CYS A 33 -9.24 5.72 9.73
C CYS A 33 -9.77 6.69 10.78
N TYR A 34 -10.80 6.28 11.52
CA TYR A 34 -11.22 6.91 12.75
C TYR A 34 -10.34 6.39 13.89
N LEU A 35 -9.54 7.28 14.47
CA LEU A 35 -8.51 6.98 15.46
C LEU A 35 -8.81 7.66 16.78
N ASP A 36 -8.49 7.00 17.90
CA ASP A 36 -8.29 7.70 19.17
C ASP A 36 -6.83 8.18 19.22
N THR A 37 -6.62 9.44 19.57
CA THR A 37 -5.29 10.07 19.60
C THR A 37 -5.07 10.88 20.88
N SER A 38 -3.82 11.27 21.13
CA SER A 38 -3.50 12.26 22.18
C SER A 38 -4.18 13.62 21.97
N ALA A 39 -4.67 13.92 20.77
CA ALA A 39 -5.44 15.13 20.43
C ALA A 39 -6.96 14.87 20.32
N GLY A 40 -7.45 13.73 20.81
CA GLY A 40 -8.86 13.33 20.72
C GLY A 40 -9.18 12.49 19.48
N LYS A 41 -10.46 12.12 19.35
CA LYS A 41 -10.95 11.19 18.31
C LYS A 41 -11.24 11.90 16.99
N GLN A 42 -10.62 11.43 15.91
CA GLN A 42 -10.71 12.07 14.59
C GLN A 42 -10.46 11.09 13.43
N VAL A 43 -10.87 11.49 12.23
CA VAL A 43 -10.55 10.76 11.01
C VAL A 43 -9.20 11.25 10.46
N VAL A 44 -8.37 10.31 9.98
CA VAL A 44 -7.07 10.58 9.35
C VAL A 44 -6.99 9.82 8.02
N LEU A 45 -6.53 10.49 6.97
CA LEU A 45 -6.34 9.95 5.63
C LEU A 45 -4.93 9.40 5.44
N PHE A 46 -4.82 8.25 4.78
CA PHE A 46 -3.57 7.55 4.51
C PHE A 46 -3.51 7.10 3.05
N SER A 47 -2.32 7.21 2.44
CA SER A 47 -2.02 6.63 1.13
C SER A 47 -0.89 5.62 1.27
N TRP A 48 -1.22 4.33 1.17
CA TRP A 48 -0.29 3.23 1.39
C TRP A 48 -0.20 2.30 0.19
N LYS A 49 0.97 1.71 -0.03
CA LYS A 49 1.15 0.57 -0.94
C LYS A 49 0.21 -0.57 -0.55
N LYS A 50 -0.51 -1.16 -1.52
CA LYS A 50 -1.53 -2.19 -1.26
C LYS A 50 -0.95 -3.39 -0.49
N SER A 51 0.26 -3.84 -0.81
CA SER A 51 0.92 -4.94 -0.10
C SER A 51 1.25 -4.65 1.38
N LYS A 52 1.27 -3.36 1.78
CA LYS A 52 1.70 -2.91 3.12
C LYS A 52 0.55 -2.49 4.02
N VAL A 53 -0.71 -2.51 3.57
CA VAL A 53 -1.86 -2.04 4.36
C VAL A 53 -1.94 -2.72 5.73
N ASN A 54 -1.92 -4.06 5.80
CA ASN A 54 -2.03 -4.80 7.07
C ASN A 54 -0.88 -4.46 8.03
N SER A 55 0.36 -4.38 7.51
CA SER A 55 1.53 -3.98 8.30
C SER A 55 1.43 -2.51 8.77
N ARG A 56 0.88 -1.61 7.97
CA ARG A 56 0.66 -0.21 8.34
C ARG A 56 -0.42 -0.05 9.41
N LEU A 57 -1.50 -0.82 9.33
CA LEU A 57 -2.55 -0.88 10.34
C LEU A 57 -2.02 -1.44 11.67
N PHE A 58 -1.32 -2.58 11.64
CA PHE A 58 -0.73 -3.19 12.84
C PHE A 58 0.24 -2.26 13.58
N ASN A 59 1.04 -1.48 12.84
CA ASN A 59 1.99 -0.52 13.40
C ASN A 59 1.40 0.89 13.59
N LEU A 60 0.08 1.08 13.49
CA LEU A 60 -0.56 2.39 13.64
C LEU A 60 -0.73 2.81 15.11
N PRO A 61 -1.08 1.94 16.08
CA PRO A 61 -1.06 2.28 17.50
C PRO A 61 0.36 2.68 17.95
N ALA A 62 0.46 3.58 18.93
CA ALA A 62 1.69 4.24 19.38
C ALA A 62 2.46 5.05 18.30
N SER A 63 2.04 5.04 17.04
CA SER A 63 2.66 5.86 15.99
C SER A 63 2.27 7.34 16.10
N ARG A 64 3.06 8.22 15.48
CA ARG A 64 2.72 9.65 15.34
C ARG A 64 2.09 9.94 13.99
N VAL A 65 0.88 10.47 14.00
CA VAL A 65 0.12 10.91 12.82
C VAL A 65 0.00 12.43 12.79
N THR A 66 -0.15 13.00 11.60
CA THR A 66 -0.50 14.42 11.45
C THR A 66 -2.01 14.54 11.50
N VAL A 67 -2.50 15.36 12.42
CA VAL A 67 -3.92 15.54 12.70
C VAL A 67 -4.47 16.77 11.96
N ALA A 68 -5.80 16.93 11.91
CA ALA A 68 -6.45 17.93 11.04
C ALA A 68 -5.98 19.39 11.27
N ASN A 69 -5.52 19.72 12.48
CA ASN A 69 -4.95 21.03 12.83
C ASN A 69 -3.43 21.17 12.53
N GLY A 70 -2.86 20.29 11.72
CA GLY A 70 -1.44 20.26 11.34
C GLY A 70 -0.48 19.76 12.43
N LYS A 71 -0.93 19.60 13.67
CA LYS A 71 -0.09 19.10 14.77
C LYS A 71 0.19 17.60 14.62
N ARG A 72 1.15 17.09 15.39
CA ARG A 72 1.45 15.66 15.49
C ARG A 72 0.79 15.11 16.75
N ALA A 73 0.05 14.01 16.63
CA ALA A 73 -0.57 13.31 17.76
C ALA A 73 -0.13 11.84 17.78
N PHE A 74 -0.07 11.25 18.97
CA PHE A 74 0.12 9.81 19.13
C PHE A 74 -1.22 9.11 18.94
N VAL A 75 -1.24 8.03 18.16
CA VAL A 75 -2.39 7.13 18.05
C VAL A 75 -2.44 6.26 19.29
N LYS A 76 -3.55 6.29 20.01
CA LYS A 76 -3.82 5.39 21.13
C LYS A 76 -4.41 4.08 20.62
N ASP A 77 -5.41 4.18 19.74
CA ASP A 77 -6.16 3.04 19.22
C ASP A 77 -6.78 3.32 17.84
N ILE A 78 -7.10 2.25 17.11
CA ILE A 78 -7.79 2.27 15.82
C ILE A 78 -9.25 1.86 16.04
N ILE A 79 -10.18 2.82 15.96
CA ILE A 79 -11.60 2.53 16.17
C ILE A 79 -12.19 1.89 14.90
N GLU A 80 -11.89 2.45 13.73
CA GLU A 80 -12.33 1.88 12.45
C GLU A 80 -11.43 2.36 11.30
N CYS A 81 -11.03 1.48 10.39
CA CYS A 81 -10.38 1.85 9.13
C CYS A 81 -11.14 1.26 7.94
N VAL A 82 -11.39 2.07 6.92
CA VAL A 82 -12.03 1.66 5.66
C VAL A 82 -11.26 2.24 4.46
N PRO A 83 -11.37 1.64 3.26
CA PRO A 83 -10.92 2.29 2.04
C PRO A 83 -11.57 3.68 1.89
N GLU A 84 -10.85 4.65 1.35
CA GLU A 84 -11.28 6.06 1.28
C GLU A 84 -12.68 6.26 0.65
N ASN A 85 -13.00 5.44 -0.35
CA ASN A 85 -14.28 5.43 -1.08
C ASN A 85 -15.41 4.63 -0.40
N LYS A 86 -15.21 4.09 0.80
CA LYS A 86 -16.23 3.40 1.59
C LYS A 86 -16.73 4.28 2.73
N ARG A 87 -17.95 4.01 3.22
CA ARG A 87 -18.48 4.66 4.43
C ARG A 87 -18.02 3.89 5.66
N PHE A 88 -17.72 4.61 6.74
CA PHE A 88 -17.58 4.02 8.06
C PHE A 88 -18.90 3.40 8.52
N LYS A 89 -18.84 2.37 9.38
CA LYS A 89 -19.98 1.79 10.09
C LYS A 89 -20.29 2.56 11.38
N THR A 90 -19.27 3.11 12.03
CA THR A 90 -19.38 3.85 13.29
C THR A 90 -20.06 5.21 13.06
N PRO A 91 -21.21 5.53 13.70
CA PRO A 91 -21.91 6.80 13.45
C PRO A 91 -21.05 8.04 13.74
N LYS A 92 -20.26 8.03 14.82
CA LYS A 92 -19.33 9.12 15.15
C LYS A 92 -18.20 9.27 14.12
N ALA A 93 -17.80 8.19 13.45
CA ALA A 93 -16.83 8.26 12.35
C ALA A 93 -17.47 8.86 11.09
N GLN A 94 -18.70 8.46 10.75
CA GLN A 94 -19.47 9.05 9.63
C GLN A 94 -19.69 10.56 9.83
N GLU A 95 -20.02 10.99 11.05
CA GLU A 95 -20.19 12.40 11.40
C GLU A 95 -18.88 13.19 11.19
N LYS A 96 -17.74 12.68 11.70
CA LYS A 96 -16.43 13.32 11.53
C LYS A 96 -15.95 13.32 10.08
N ASP A 97 -16.17 12.23 9.35
CA ASP A 97 -15.86 12.09 7.91
C ASP A 97 -16.61 13.16 7.08
N ARG A 98 -17.91 13.36 7.35
CA ARG A 98 -18.71 14.41 6.69
C ARG A 98 -18.24 15.83 7.02
N LEU A 99 -17.70 16.06 8.23
CA LEU A 99 -17.13 17.36 8.61
C LEU A 99 -15.70 17.59 8.08
N GLN A 100 -15.07 16.56 7.49
CA GLN A 100 -13.70 16.63 6.96
C GLN A 100 -13.63 16.85 5.44
N LEU A 101 -14.74 17.29 4.83
CA LEU A 101 -14.81 17.68 3.42
C LEU A 101 -13.75 18.75 3.11
N ARG A 102 -13.00 18.51 2.03
CA ARG A 102 -12.11 19.47 1.37
C ARG A 102 -12.91 20.31 0.37
#